data_AF-A0AAN9KDI4-F1
#
_entry.id   AF-A0AAN9KDI4-F1
#
_cell.length_a   1.000
_cell.length_b   1.000
_cell.length_c   1.000
_cell.angle_alpha   90.00
_cell.angle_beta   90.00
_cell.angle_gamma   90.00
#
_symmetry.space_group_name_H-M   'P 1'
#
loop_
_entity.id
_entity.type
_entity.pdbx_description
1 polymer ?
#
loop_
_entity_poly.entity_id
_entity_poly.type
_entity_poly.pdbx_seq_one_letter_code
_entity_poly.pdbx_strand_id
1 'polypeptide(L)'
;MPRKSSSKHVSPYFKPGAAVEVTYDDQGFPSNWFSGTIVRCRAPDRFVVELHTLITDEETSDPVREVINLRQLRPQPPPENHRELKSGDRIEAFLHDAWWECQVTDDLGNERFGVYFMESNENMVFPREQLRIHRHWINSNWVPPIPIPESSNHKASMRGKERNRKLEEIMKERKRPSRRNKINDGDRDGLSDLPDIVLLHIMKFMDTKQAVQTSLLSKRWKNLCKRLTNLSFKFQRRVVRKFVSWILSKRDHSCSLLDLNIQTWIKPELLNSVVKYAVCHNVQHLTIHVHSNSYPNFEALPLIFSCHSLTSLTLSLGYRPTEIVLSKSMQLPALKTMCLAHAKFTATHNDCAEPFSNCPVLDTLILSHCYLHSDAKVLHISNSTLSSLTIYSLHGREVYQLAFSTPNLCSFNIKGFAGHQLSSTCNLPHVCEVHIDMFHAASSIIIRWLQVFTNVKKLTFSSVTLQNMLHDLSNPDSMCCQPPCFTRLESLKVKWKVFADISSEDVNNVVKYLLQNSPISGVDIIQSF
;
A
#
# COMPACT_ATOMS: atom_id res chain seq x y z
N MET A 1 -45.08 36.27 16.70
CA MET A 1 -43.82 37.00 16.40
C MET A 1 -42.82 36.02 15.78
N PRO A 2 -42.30 36.26 14.58
CA PRO A 2 -41.32 35.37 13.98
C PRO A 2 -39.95 35.57 14.64
N ARG A 3 -39.31 34.46 15.03
CA ARG A 3 -37.93 34.41 15.54
C ARG A 3 -36.99 35.00 14.47
N LYS A 4 -36.30 36.08 14.82
CA LYS A 4 -35.20 36.65 14.04
C LYS A 4 -34.21 35.54 13.66
N SER A 5 -33.98 35.39 12.35
CA SER A 5 -32.89 34.59 11.81
C SER A 5 -31.58 35.14 12.37
N SER A 6 -30.85 34.33 13.15
CA SER A 6 -29.46 34.61 13.46
C SER A 6 -28.68 34.60 12.15
N SER A 7 -28.17 35.76 11.74
CA SER A 7 -27.19 35.83 10.66
C SER A 7 -25.99 34.99 11.10
N LYS A 8 -25.84 33.79 10.53
CA LYS A 8 -24.64 32.97 10.73
C LYS A 8 -23.46 33.78 10.20
N HIS A 9 -22.70 34.38 11.11
CA HIS A 9 -21.46 35.08 10.79
C HIS A 9 -20.55 34.09 10.06
N VAL A 10 -20.31 34.34 8.77
CA VAL A 10 -19.23 33.69 8.04
C VAL A 10 -17.93 34.15 8.71
N SER A 11 -17.13 33.19 9.19
CA SER A 11 -15.83 33.46 9.82
C SER A 11 -15.00 34.41 8.94
N PRO A 12 -14.39 35.47 9.49
CA PRO A 12 -13.66 36.48 8.70
C PRO A 12 -12.46 35.88 7.95
N TYR A 13 -11.99 34.71 8.38
CA TYR A 13 -10.86 33.98 7.78
C TYR A 13 -11.22 33.22 6.51
N PHE A 14 -12.50 32.85 6.33
CA PHE A 14 -12.92 31.95 5.26
C PHE A 14 -13.85 32.66 4.26
N LYS A 15 -13.26 33.61 3.53
CA LYS A 15 -13.91 34.39 2.47
C LYS A 15 -13.32 34.08 1.10
N PRO A 16 -14.04 34.32 0.00
CA PRO A 16 -13.46 34.24 -1.35
C PRO A 16 -12.16 35.04 -1.46
N GLY A 17 -11.13 34.44 -2.05
CA GLY A 17 -9.77 34.96 -2.15
C GLY A 17 -8.86 34.67 -0.95
N ALA A 18 -9.36 34.09 0.16
CA ALA A 18 -8.53 33.77 1.31
C ALA A 18 -7.64 32.54 1.04
N ALA A 19 -6.35 32.67 1.36
CA ALA A 19 -5.40 31.55 1.39
C ALA A 19 -5.70 30.66 2.60
N VAL A 20 -5.83 29.36 2.33
CA VAL A 20 -6.22 28.35 3.31
C VAL A 20 -5.38 27.11 3.13
N GLU A 21 -5.38 26.28 4.16
CA GLU A 21 -4.88 24.92 4.08
C GLU A 21 -6.04 23.94 4.27
N VAL A 22 -6.01 22.89 3.45
CA VAL A 22 -7.04 21.85 3.36
C VAL A 22 -6.47 20.55 3.89
N THR A 23 -7.25 19.84 4.70
CA THR A 23 -6.99 18.45 5.04
C THR A 23 -8.09 17.54 4.53
N TYR A 24 -7.76 16.28 4.28
CA TYR A 24 -8.73 15.23 3.93
C TYR A 24 -9.03 14.29 5.09
N ASP A 25 -8.38 14.49 6.22
CA ASP A 25 -8.66 13.75 7.45
C ASP A 25 -9.91 14.32 8.13
N ASP A 26 -10.81 13.45 8.56
CA ASP A 26 -12.05 13.80 9.26
C ASP A 26 -11.98 13.56 10.78
N GLN A 27 -10.84 13.05 11.30
CA GLN A 27 -10.68 12.67 12.71
C GLN A 27 -10.22 13.79 13.66
N GLY A 28 -10.27 15.06 13.22
CA GLY A 28 -10.07 16.23 14.09
C GLY A 28 -8.60 16.61 14.39
N PHE A 29 -7.64 15.70 14.21
CA PHE A 29 -6.19 15.98 14.28
C PHE A 29 -5.48 15.49 13.01
N PRO A 30 -5.57 16.26 11.92
CA PRO A 30 -4.99 15.88 10.63
C PRO A 30 -3.46 15.91 10.66
N SER A 31 -2.83 14.88 10.09
CA SER A 31 -1.37 14.78 9.93
C SER A 31 -0.81 15.53 8.73
N ASN A 32 -1.67 16.01 7.81
CA ASN A 32 -1.24 16.75 6.63
C ASN A 32 -2.18 17.86 6.13
N TRP A 33 -1.58 18.84 5.45
CA TRP A 33 -2.22 20.07 5.00
C TRP A 33 -1.75 20.50 3.60
N PHE A 34 -2.71 20.72 2.69
CA PHE A 34 -2.50 21.15 1.31
C PHE A 34 -2.86 22.63 1.14
N SER A 35 -2.02 23.41 0.46
CA SER A 35 -2.28 24.84 0.23
C SER A 35 -3.36 25.07 -0.83
N GLY A 36 -4.24 26.03 -0.59
CA GLY A 36 -5.25 26.45 -1.55
C GLY A 36 -5.82 27.84 -1.29
N THR A 37 -6.79 28.23 -2.11
CA THR A 37 -7.50 29.51 -2.03
C THR A 37 -8.99 29.29 -2.15
N ILE A 38 -9.77 29.91 -1.25
CA ILE A 38 -11.23 29.85 -1.34
C ILE A 38 -11.69 30.61 -2.59
N VAL A 39 -12.35 29.92 -3.52
CA VAL A 39 -12.94 30.52 -4.71
C VAL A 39 -14.32 31.11 -4.38
N ARG A 40 -15.15 30.35 -3.67
CA ARG A 40 -16.50 30.76 -3.29
C ARG A 40 -17.05 29.95 -2.12
N CYS A 41 -17.97 30.54 -1.36
CA CYS A 41 -18.73 29.83 -0.34
C CYS A 41 -20.00 29.23 -0.97
N ARG A 42 -20.24 27.92 -0.80
CA ARG A 42 -21.47 27.25 -1.26
C ARG A 42 -22.54 27.18 -0.17
N ALA A 43 -22.11 26.99 1.07
CA ALA A 43 -22.94 26.95 2.26
C ALA A 43 -22.13 27.49 3.46
N PRO A 44 -22.73 27.74 4.63
CA PRO A 44 -22.01 28.23 5.81
C PRO A 44 -20.82 27.37 6.23
N ASP A 45 -20.85 26.08 5.92
CA ASP A 45 -19.83 25.08 6.27
C ASP A 45 -19.19 24.41 5.04
N ARG A 46 -19.44 24.91 3.82
CA ARG A 46 -18.92 24.31 2.57
C ARG A 46 -18.34 25.36 1.64
N PHE A 47 -17.08 25.18 1.28
CA PHE A 47 -16.28 26.11 0.49
C PHE A 47 -15.78 25.43 -0.78
N VAL A 48 -15.76 26.14 -1.89
CA VAL A 48 -15.02 25.71 -3.08
C VAL A 48 -13.61 26.25 -2.93
N VAL A 49 -12.63 25.35 -2.82
CA VAL A 49 -11.22 25.69 -2.67
C VAL A 49 -10.46 25.27 -3.92
N GLU A 50 -9.66 26.19 -4.42
CA GLU A 50 -8.70 25.99 -5.50
C GLU A 50 -7.34 25.64 -4.92
N LEU A 51 -6.82 24.44 -5.22
CA LEU A 51 -5.59 23.93 -4.63
C LEU A 51 -4.37 24.40 -5.43
N HIS A 52 -3.36 24.94 -4.75
CA HIS A 52 -2.20 25.57 -5.39
C HIS A 52 -1.22 24.57 -5.99
N THR A 53 -1.14 23.38 -5.42
CA THR A 53 -0.17 22.36 -5.81
C THR A 53 -0.78 21.22 -6.63
N LEU A 54 -2.07 21.32 -6.96
CA LEU A 54 -2.77 20.37 -7.82
C LEU A 54 -3.08 21.01 -9.18
N ILE A 55 -2.20 20.80 -10.16
CA ILE A 55 -2.39 21.24 -11.55
C ILE A 55 -3.48 20.40 -12.23
N THR A 56 -4.35 20.98 -13.08
CA THR A 56 -5.28 20.20 -13.92
C THR A 56 -4.69 19.73 -15.26
N ASP A 57 -4.77 18.43 -15.57
CA ASP A 57 -5.58 17.67 -16.55
C ASP A 57 -5.50 18.03 -18.04
N GLU A 58 -5.13 19.23 -18.48
CA GLU A 58 -5.05 19.56 -19.92
C GLU A 58 -3.87 20.50 -20.23
N GLU A 59 -3.56 20.70 -21.51
CA GLU A 59 -2.60 21.71 -21.99
C GLU A 59 -3.01 23.16 -21.62
N THR A 60 -4.15 23.34 -20.95
CA THR A 60 -4.53 24.58 -20.26
C THR A 60 -4.23 24.47 -18.76
N SER A 61 -3.52 25.47 -18.24
CA SER A 61 -3.12 25.60 -16.83
C SER A 61 -4.30 25.87 -15.89
N ASP A 62 -5.35 25.04 -15.92
CA ASP A 62 -6.53 25.27 -15.10
C ASP A 62 -6.33 24.78 -13.65
N PRO A 63 -6.85 25.49 -12.65
CA PRO A 63 -6.72 25.11 -11.24
C PRO A 63 -7.65 23.95 -10.79
N VAL A 64 -7.19 23.05 -9.90
CA VAL A 64 -8.07 22.04 -9.27
C VAL A 64 -8.96 22.69 -8.23
N ARG A 65 -10.29 22.53 -8.36
CA ARG A 65 -11.31 23.06 -7.45
C ARG A 65 -12.10 21.96 -6.76
N GLU A 66 -12.16 21.96 -5.44
CA GLU A 66 -12.88 20.96 -4.64
C GLU A 66 -13.86 21.60 -3.65
N VAL A 67 -14.88 20.85 -3.23
CA VAL A 67 -15.83 21.28 -2.20
C VAL A 67 -15.35 20.74 -0.84
N ILE A 68 -14.91 21.63 0.04
CA ILE A 68 -14.29 21.32 1.34
C ILE A 68 -15.21 21.75 2.49
N ASN A 69 -15.31 20.94 3.54
CA ASN A 69 -16.07 21.30 4.74
C ASN A 69 -15.26 22.25 5.64
N LEU A 70 -15.93 23.09 6.45
CA LEU A 70 -15.27 23.97 7.42
C LEU A 70 -14.32 23.20 8.37
N ARG A 71 -14.66 21.97 8.76
CA ARG A 71 -13.81 21.13 9.64
C ARG A 71 -12.49 20.71 8.99
N GLN A 72 -12.41 20.78 7.67
CA GLN A 72 -11.26 20.39 6.86
C GLN A 72 -10.40 21.61 6.47
N LEU A 73 -10.70 22.80 6.99
CA LEU A 73 -10.02 24.05 6.68
C LEU A 73 -9.32 24.65 7.89
N ARG A 74 -8.11 25.15 7.66
CA ARG A 74 -7.49 26.16 8.51
C ARG A 74 -7.00 27.34 7.67
N PRO A 75 -6.85 28.55 8.24
CA PRO A 75 -6.12 29.62 7.58
C PRO A 75 -4.69 29.17 7.30
N GLN A 76 -4.01 29.75 6.31
CA GLN A 76 -2.57 29.51 6.17
C GLN A 76 -1.83 30.05 7.41
N PRO A 77 -0.96 29.27 8.07
CA PRO A 77 -0.19 29.76 9.20
C PRO A 77 0.78 30.86 8.74
N PRO A 78 0.98 31.93 9.52
CA PRO A 78 1.93 32.98 9.14
C PRO A 78 3.37 32.45 9.10
N PRO A 79 4.25 33.05 8.27
CA PRO A 79 5.66 32.68 8.21
C PRO A 79 6.37 32.95 9.54
N GLU A 80 7.13 31.97 10.05
CA GLU A 80 8.02 32.11 11.21
C GLU A 80 9.48 31.87 10.78
N ASN A 81 10.21 32.95 10.52
CA ASN A 81 11.57 32.88 9.99
C ASN A 81 12.67 32.88 11.06
N HIS A 82 12.34 32.91 12.35
CA HIS A 82 13.34 33.21 13.41
C HIS A 82 13.32 32.29 14.62
N ARG A 83 12.59 31.17 14.58
CA ARG A 83 12.64 30.17 15.67
C ARG A 83 13.67 29.08 15.35
N GLU A 84 14.60 28.89 16.29
CA GLU A 84 15.53 27.75 16.31
C GLU A 84 14.75 26.45 16.59
N LEU A 85 15.03 25.40 15.82
CA LEU A 85 14.44 24.08 15.98
C LEU A 85 15.34 23.23 16.87
N LYS A 86 14.76 22.47 17.80
CA LYS A 86 15.49 21.58 18.72
C LYS A 86 15.01 20.15 18.59
N SER A 87 15.88 19.21 18.93
CA SER A 87 15.52 17.78 19.03
C SER A 87 14.30 17.60 19.94
N GLY A 88 13.31 16.85 19.46
CA GLY A 88 12.02 16.66 20.10
C GLY A 88 10.91 17.64 19.68
N ASP A 89 11.22 18.75 19.00
CA ASP A 89 10.21 19.71 18.54
C ASP A 89 9.23 19.07 17.54
N ARG A 90 7.93 19.33 17.72
CA ARG A 90 6.90 18.99 16.74
C ARG A 90 6.83 20.06 15.66
N ILE A 91 7.02 19.63 14.42
CA ILE A 91 7.11 20.49 13.25
C ILE A 91 6.26 19.91 12.11
N GLU A 92 6.11 20.69 11.05
CA GLU A 92 5.58 20.23 9.78
C GLU A 92 6.67 20.35 8.71
N ALA A 93 6.91 19.28 7.96
CA ALA A 93 7.84 19.25 6.84
C ALA A 93 7.07 19.32 5.52
N PHE A 94 7.54 20.14 4.58
CA PHE A 94 6.96 20.25 3.26
C PHE A 94 7.46 19.09 2.38
N LEU A 95 6.59 18.10 2.19
CA LEU A 95 6.87 16.88 1.44
C LEU A 95 5.67 16.56 0.55
N HIS A 96 5.95 16.20 -0.71
CA HIS A 96 4.90 15.77 -1.64
C HIS A 96 3.73 16.76 -1.74
N ASP A 97 4.06 18.05 -1.84
CA ASP A 97 3.12 19.14 -2.08
C ASP A 97 2.14 19.43 -0.93
N ALA A 98 2.45 18.92 0.27
CA ALA A 98 1.73 19.15 1.50
C ALA A 98 2.70 19.34 2.67
N TRP A 99 2.18 19.91 3.75
CA TRP A 99 2.86 19.99 5.04
C TRP A 99 2.47 18.78 5.88
N TRP A 100 3.46 18.06 6.41
CA TRP A 100 3.28 16.81 7.15
C TRP A 100 3.84 16.91 8.57
N GLU A 101 3.03 16.54 9.57
CA GLU A 101 3.48 16.50 10.96
C GLU A 101 4.63 15.51 11.15
N CYS A 102 5.71 15.97 11.77
CA CYS A 102 6.90 15.18 12.11
C CYS A 102 7.58 15.74 13.36
N GLN A 103 8.59 15.01 13.84
CA GLN A 103 9.38 15.41 15.00
C GLN A 103 10.85 15.56 14.61
N VAL A 104 11.51 16.63 15.07
CA VAL A 104 12.95 16.81 14.89
C VAL A 104 13.69 15.75 15.70
N THR A 105 14.59 15.00 15.06
CA THR A 105 15.48 14.06 15.74
C THR A 105 16.80 14.72 16.06
N ASP A 106 17.42 15.38 15.08
CA ASP A 106 18.80 15.87 15.15
C ASP A 106 18.98 17.16 14.33
N ASP A 107 19.84 18.07 14.83
CA ASP A 107 20.39 19.19 14.04
C ASP A 107 21.70 18.73 13.41
N LEU A 108 21.73 18.66 12.07
CA LEU A 108 22.88 18.16 11.30
C LEU A 108 23.85 19.28 10.90
N GLY A 109 23.57 20.53 11.29
CA GLY A 109 24.29 21.71 10.84
C GLY A 109 23.98 22.10 9.38
N ASN A 110 24.51 23.25 8.94
CA ASN A 110 24.28 23.80 7.59
C ASN A 110 22.79 23.93 7.22
N GLU A 111 21.95 24.33 8.19
CA GLU A 111 20.51 24.50 8.02
C GLU A 111 19.77 23.20 7.61
N ARG A 112 20.29 22.02 7.98
CA ARG A 112 19.65 20.72 7.74
C ARG A 112 19.29 20.02 9.04
N PHE A 113 18.12 19.40 9.05
CA PHE A 113 17.57 18.73 10.23
C PHE A 113 17.13 17.31 9.88
N GLY A 114 17.46 16.36 10.75
CA GLY A 114 16.85 15.03 10.76
C GLY A 114 15.45 15.10 11.36
N VAL A 115 14.48 14.47 10.71
CA VAL A 115 13.08 14.44 11.16
C VAL A 115 12.51 13.02 11.06
N TYR A 116 11.63 12.68 11.99
CA TYR A 116 10.94 11.41 12.08
C TYR A 116 9.44 11.57 11.82
N PHE A 117 8.90 10.79 10.89
CA PHE A 117 7.47 10.73 10.60
C PHE A 117 6.83 9.55 11.35
N MET A 118 5.99 9.87 12.34
CA MET A 118 5.35 8.86 13.19
C MET A 118 4.41 7.92 12.42
N GLU A 119 3.72 8.41 11.37
CA GLU A 119 2.75 7.61 10.62
C GLU A 119 3.39 6.60 9.66
N SER A 120 4.52 6.95 9.05
CA SER A 120 5.24 6.07 8.12
C SER A 120 6.39 5.29 8.76
N ASN A 121 6.77 5.63 10.00
CA ASN A 121 7.94 5.09 10.69
C ASN A 121 9.25 5.29 9.90
N GLU A 122 9.41 6.50 9.33
CA GLU A 122 10.54 6.86 8.47
C GLU A 122 11.33 8.04 9.04
N ASN A 123 12.66 8.03 8.82
CA ASN A 123 13.56 9.14 9.12
C ASN A 123 14.04 9.78 7.82
N MET A 124 14.01 11.11 7.75
CA MET A 124 14.38 11.88 6.57
C MET A 124 15.17 13.15 6.95
N VAL A 125 15.86 13.75 5.99
CA VAL A 125 16.63 14.99 6.20
C VAL A 125 16.02 16.12 5.36
N PHE A 126 15.72 17.25 5.99
CA PHE A 126 15.14 18.42 5.32
C PHE A 126 15.98 19.68 5.57
N PRO A 127 16.03 20.61 4.59
CA PRO A 127 16.54 21.96 4.83
C PRO A 127 15.55 22.79 5.66
N ARG A 128 16.04 23.77 6.43
CA ARG A 128 15.25 24.63 7.33
C ARG A 128 14.07 25.32 6.64
N GLU A 129 14.22 25.68 5.38
CA GLU A 129 13.19 26.36 4.56
C GLU A 129 11.97 25.48 4.25
N GLN A 130 12.12 24.15 4.34
CA GLN A 130 11.03 23.19 4.17
C GLN A 130 10.39 22.78 5.50
N LEU A 131 10.77 23.40 6.61
CA LEU A 131 10.27 23.09 7.95
C LEU A 131 9.55 24.29 8.56
N ARG A 132 8.46 24.01 9.29
CA ARG A 132 7.76 25.01 10.11
C ARG A 132 7.26 24.41 11.42
N ILE A 133 6.92 25.26 12.38
CA ILE A 133 6.36 24.80 13.66
C ILE A 133 4.97 24.22 13.44
N HIS A 134 4.70 23.06 14.04
CA HIS A 134 3.37 22.45 14.03
C HIS A 134 2.39 23.27 14.87
N ARG A 135 1.20 23.55 14.32
CA ARG A 135 0.15 24.30 15.02
C ARG A 135 -1.24 23.78 14.68
N HIS A 136 -2.09 23.68 15.69
CA HIS A 136 -3.51 23.42 15.52
C HIS A 136 -4.30 24.72 15.35
N TRP A 137 -5.35 24.67 14.54
CA TRP A 137 -6.33 25.76 14.44
C TRP A 137 -7.59 25.36 15.22
N ILE A 138 -7.75 25.92 16.42
CA ILE A 138 -8.81 25.54 17.37
C ILE A 138 -9.59 26.78 17.77
N ASN A 139 -10.91 26.75 17.64
CA ASN A 139 -11.80 27.85 18.04
C ASN A 139 -11.37 29.23 17.51
N SER A 140 -10.95 29.28 16.24
CA SER A 140 -10.45 30.49 15.57
C SER A 140 -9.13 31.05 16.10
N ASN A 141 -8.30 30.22 16.74
CA ASN A 141 -6.98 30.58 17.24
C ASN A 141 -5.93 29.53 16.85
N TRP A 142 -4.69 29.98 16.63
CA TRP A 142 -3.54 29.09 16.47
C TRP A 142 -3.06 28.61 17.83
N VAL A 143 -2.78 27.30 17.94
CA VAL A 143 -2.26 26.65 19.15
C VAL A 143 -1.03 25.83 18.77
N PRO A 144 0.18 26.15 19.29
CA PRO A 144 0.49 27.29 20.16
C PRO A 144 0.17 28.66 19.50
N PRO A 145 0.04 29.74 20.28
CA PRO A 145 -0.22 31.08 19.76
C PRO A 145 0.97 31.62 18.96
N ILE A 146 0.70 32.44 17.95
CA ILE A 146 1.75 33.10 17.16
C ILE A 146 2.42 34.18 18.05
N PRO A 147 3.76 34.17 18.19
CA PRO A 147 4.46 35.23 18.90
C PRO A 147 4.22 36.58 18.21
N ILE A 148 3.75 37.58 18.97
CA ILE A 148 3.61 38.94 18.48
C ILE A 148 5.00 39.58 18.52
N PRO A 149 5.49 40.23 17.45
CA PRO A 149 6.71 41.02 17.53
C PRO A 149 6.54 42.14 18.56
N GLU A 150 7.41 42.18 19.58
CA GLU A 150 7.40 43.26 20.58
C GLU A 150 7.80 44.59 19.94
N SER A 151 6.83 45.38 19.47
CA SER A 151 7.06 46.80 19.21
C SER A 151 5.78 47.61 19.35
N SER A 152 5.41 47.98 20.58
CA SER A 152 4.58 49.17 20.84
C SER A 152 4.56 49.56 22.31
N ASN A 153 5.50 50.42 22.74
CA ASN A 153 5.24 51.63 23.54
C ASN A 153 6.54 52.22 24.10
N HIS A 154 6.96 53.39 23.59
CA HIS A 154 7.17 54.60 24.38
C HIS A 154 7.35 55.81 23.44
N LYS A 155 6.67 56.92 23.78
CA LYS A 155 6.49 58.13 22.96
C LYS A 155 7.69 59.10 23.07
N ALA A 156 7.98 59.72 21.93
CA ALA A 156 8.39 61.12 21.68
C ALA A 156 9.46 61.80 22.57
N SER A 157 10.58 62.24 21.96
CA SER A 157 10.87 63.68 21.74
C SER A 157 12.27 63.92 21.12
N MET A 158 12.26 64.61 19.97
CA MET A 158 13.21 65.63 19.48
C MET A 158 14.72 65.34 19.31
N ARG A 159 15.08 65.31 18.01
CA ARG A 159 16.08 66.13 17.30
C ARG A 159 17.56 66.10 17.71
N GLY A 160 18.38 65.88 16.68
CA GLY A 160 19.74 66.41 16.55
C GLY A 160 20.64 65.40 15.85
N LYS A 161 20.64 65.38 14.51
CA LYS A 161 21.83 65.68 13.68
C LYS A 161 23.12 65.08 14.22
N GLU A 162 23.64 64.03 13.57
CA GLU A 162 24.97 64.06 12.95
C GLU A 162 25.26 62.71 12.27
N ARG A 163 26.00 62.75 11.16
CA ARG A 163 26.72 61.62 10.54
C ARG A 163 25.96 60.62 9.64
N ASN A 164 25.35 61.18 8.60
CA ASN A 164 25.47 60.62 7.27
C ASN A 164 26.91 60.83 6.76
N ARG A 165 27.85 59.93 7.12
CA ARG A 165 29.16 59.83 6.45
C ARG A 165 29.95 58.54 6.72
N LYS A 166 29.32 57.46 7.23
CA LYS A 166 30.04 56.21 7.55
C LYS A 166 29.43 54.93 6.99
N LEU A 167 28.46 55.04 6.07
CA LEU A 167 27.80 53.87 5.45
C LEU A 167 28.15 53.66 3.97
N GLU A 168 28.82 54.62 3.31
CA GLU A 168 29.38 54.38 1.96
C GLU A 168 30.83 53.88 1.95
N GLU A 169 31.54 53.93 3.09
CA GLU A 169 32.92 53.41 3.20
C GLU A 169 33.00 51.92 3.59
N ILE A 170 31.90 51.30 4.05
CA ILE A 170 31.91 49.88 4.48
C ILE A 170 31.54 48.92 3.32
N MET A 171 30.99 49.42 2.21
CA MET A 171 30.71 48.59 1.01
C MET A 171 31.90 48.45 0.05
N LYS A 172 33.10 48.98 0.39
CA LYS A 172 34.29 48.92 -0.47
C LYS A 172 35.49 48.11 0.04
N GLU A 173 35.37 47.42 1.18
CA GLU A 173 36.39 46.44 1.61
C GLU A 173 35.78 45.07 1.89
N ARG A 174 35.58 44.29 0.81
CA ARG A 174 35.65 42.83 0.80
C ARG A 174 35.88 42.31 -0.62
N LYS A 175 36.91 42.85 -1.28
CA LYS A 175 37.62 42.15 -2.37
C LYS A 175 39.02 41.86 -1.88
N ARG A 176 39.30 40.59 -1.54
CA ARG A 176 40.61 39.93 -1.69
C ARG A 176 40.43 38.41 -1.53
N PRO A 177 41.34 37.61 -2.11
CA PRO A 177 40.99 36.63 -3.12
C PRO A 177 40.79 35.24 -2.53
N SER A 178 39.87 34.48 -3.12
CA SER A 178 39.87 33.03 -2.96
C SER A 178 41.23 32.49 -3.44
N ARG A 179 42.02 31.95 -2.50
CA ARG A 179 43.19 31.13 -2.82
C ARG A 179 42.69 29.92 -3.59
N ARG A 180 42.88 29.93 -4.91
CA ARG A 180 42.99 28.73 -5.73
C ARG A 180 44.15 27.90 -5.18
N ASN A 181 43.86 26.99 -4.26
CA ASN A 181 44.59 25.73 -4.26
C ASN A 181 44.01 24.93 -5.43
N LYS A 182 44.77 24.87 -6.53
CA LYS A 182 44.61 23.83 -7.54
C LYS A 182 44.88 22.49 -6.84
N ILE A 183 43.84 21.90 -6.28
CA ILE A 183 43.76 20.45 -6.25
C ILE A 183 43.26 20.11 -7.66
N ASN A 184 44.21 19.81 -8.54
CA ASN A 184 43.92 19.03 -9.73
C ASN A 184 43.54 17.64 -9.22
N ASP A 185 42.26 17.45 -8.91
CA ASP A 185 41.67 16.15 -9.07
C ASP A 185 40.33 16.38 -9.76
N GLY A 186 40.15 15.71 -10.89
CA GLY A 186 38.97 15.87 -11.70
C GLY A 186 37.78 15.32 -10.93
N ASP A 187 37.03 16.20 -10.28
CA ASP A 187 35.68 15.90 -9.79
C ASP A 187 34.77 15.76 -11.03
N ARG A 188 35.05 14.71 -11.81
CA ARG A 188 34.13 14.23 -12.83
C ARG A 188 32.91 13.80 -12.05
N ASP A 189 31.78 14.40 -12.37
CA ASP A 189 30.49 13.90 -11.95
C ASP A 189 30.38 12.45 -12.43
N GLY A 190 30.72 11.50 -11.56
CA GLY A 190 30.85 10.09 -11.90
C GLY A 190 29.53 9.50 -12.39
N LEU A 191 28.40 10.12 -12.06
CA LEU A 191 27.07 9.78 -12.57
C LEU A 191 26.86 10.21 -14.02
N SER A 192 27.45 11.34 -14.43
CA SER A 192 27.39 11.83 -15.82
C SER A 192 28.17 10.93 -16.79
N ASP A 193 29.24 10.27 -16.32
CA ASP A 193 30.08 9.37 -17.12
C ASP A 193 29.48 7.95 -17.27
N LEU A 194 28.47 7.58 -16.46
CA LEU A 194 27.85 6.26 -16.53
C LEU A 194 27.11 6.04 -17.85
N PRO A 195 27.12 4.83 -18.44
CA PRO A 195 26.29 4.49 -19.59
C PRO A 195 24.78 4.54 -19.30
N ASP A 196 23.96 4.79 -20.32
CA ASP A 196 22.48 4.86 -20.20
C ASP A 196 21.88 3.62 -19.54
N ILE A 197 22.42 2.43 -19.85
CA ILE A 197 21.95 1.17 -19.30
C ILE A 197 22.13 1.09 -17.78
N VAL A 198 23.21 1.67 -17.26
CA VAL A 198 23.48 1.70 -15.81
C VAL A 198 22.54 2.69 -15.13
N LEU A 199 22.32 3.86 -15.74
CA LEU A 199 21.36 4.85 -15.22
C LEU A 199 19.93 4.30 -15.18
N LEU A 200 19.50 3.58 -16.24
CA LEU A 200 18.21 2.89 -16.27
C LEU A 200 18.12 1.79 -15.21
N HIS A 201 19.21 1.06 -14.97
CA HIS A 201 19.28 0.07 -13.90
C HIS A 201 19.14 0.71 -12.51
N ILE A 202 19.82 1.83 -12.26
CA ILE A 202 19.69 2.60 -11.01
C ILE A 202 18.23 3.07 -10.82
N MET A 203 17.62 3.64 -11.86
CA MET A 203 16.22 4.10 -11.79
C MET A 203 15.23 2.96 -11.55
N LYS A 204 15.55 1.70 -11.89
CA LYS A 204 14.67 0.54 -11.64
C LYS A 204 14.43 0.30 -10.14
N PHE A 205 15.32 0.78 -9.27
CA PHE A 205 15.17 0.68 -7.81
C PHE A 205 14.36 1.84 -7.21
N MET A 206 13.98 2.83 -8.01
CA MET A 206 13.19 3.99 -7.59
C MET A 206 11.71 3.74 -7.89
N ASP A 207 10.82 4.37 -7.11
CA ASP A 207 9.43 4.49 -7.57
C ASP A 207 9.34 5.45 -8.78
N THR A 208 8.21 5.43 -9.48
CA THR A 208 8.05 6.26 -10.69
C THR A 208 8.17 7.75 -10.39
N LYS A 209 7.76 8.21 -9.20
CA LYS A 209 7.82 9.63 -8.82
C LYS A 209 9.27 10.07 -8.62
N GLN A 210 10.03 9.31 -7.85
CA GLN A 210 11.46 9.49 -7.61
C GLN A 210 12.23 9.47 -8.92
N ALA A 211 11.99 8.45 -9.77
CA ALA A 211 12.63 8.34 -11.07
C ALA A 211 12.36 9.59 -11.91
N VAL A 212 11.14 10.13 -11.91
CA VAL A 212 10.79 11.36 -12.64
C VAL A 212 11.45 12.59 -12.03
N GLN A 213 11.60 12.69 -10.70
CA GLN A 213 12.28 13.80 -10.05
C GLN A 213 13.75 13.92 -10.49
N THR A 214 14.41 12.80 -10.79
CA THR A 214 15.78 12.82 -11.34
C THR A 214 15.87 13.49 -12.71
N SER A 215 14.76 13.71 -13.42
CA SER A 215 14.74 14.47 -14.67
C SER A 215 15.21 15.92 -14.52
N LEU A 216 15.23 16.45 -13.28
CA LEU A 216 15.76 17.78 -12.95
C LEU A 216 17.30 17.84 -13.03
N LEU A 217 17.99 16.68 -12.98
CA LEU A 217 19.45 16.63 -12.99
C LEU A 217 20.03 17.02 -14.35
N SER A 218 19.44 16.54 -15.45
CA SER A 218 19.80 16.98 -16.81
C SER A 218 18.81 16.50 -17.87
N LYS A 219 18.97 17.03 -19.10
CA LYS A 219 18.21 16.59 -20.28
C LYS A 219 18.33 15.08 -20.55
N ARG A 220 19.49 14.48 -20.23
CA ARG A 220 19.76 13.05 -20.39
C ARG A 220 18.86 12.22 -19.48
N TRP A 221 18.84 12.56 -18.19
CA TRP A 221 17.99 11.87 -17.20
C TRP A 221 16.51 12.02 -17.56
N LYS A 222 16.07 13.23 -17.96
CA LYS A 222 14.70 13.46 -18.46
C LYS A 222 14.28 12.53 -19.61
N ASN A 223 15.19 12.22 -20.53
CA ASN A 223 14.90 11.31 -21.63
C ASN A 223 14.93 9.83 -21.18
N LEU A 224 15.84 9.46 -20.29
CA LEU A 224 15.93 8.11 -19.74
C LEU A 224 14.71 7.74 -18.91
N CYS A 225 14.15 8.68 -18.13
CA CYS A 225 12.91 8.45 -17.38
C CYS A 225 11.73 7.99 -18.29
N LYS A 226 11.72 8.38 -19.57
CA LYS A 226 10.67 7.97 -20.52
C LYS A 226 10.81 6.52 -20.98
N ARG A 227 12.01 5.94 -20.86
CA ARG A 227 12.40 4.60 -21.32
C ARG A 227 12.36 3.53 -20.22
N LEU A 228 11.90 3.89 -19.02
CA LEU A 228 11.84 2.97 -17.88
C LEU A 228 11.06 1.72 -18.23
N THR A 229 11.51 0.53 -17.83
CA THR A 229 10.76 -0.71 -18.07
C THR A 229 9.88 -1.12 -16.90
N ASN A 230 9.97 -0.40 -15.79
CA ASN A 230 9.20 -0.61 -14.56
C ASN A 230 8.53 0.69 -14.17
N LEU A 231 7.22 0.66 -13.94
CA LEU A 231 6.46 1.77 -13.40
C LEU A 231 5.79 1.31 -12.10
N SER A 232 6.18 1.93 -10.99
CA SER A 232 5.62 1.68 -9.67
C SER A 232 4.97 2.95 -9.10
N PHE A 233 3.67 2.87 -8.89
CA PHE A 233 2.82 3.94 -8.38
C PHE A 233 2.27 3.53 -7.01
N LYS A 234 3.01 3.86 -5.95
CA LYS A 234 2.60 3.63 -4.56
C LYS A 234 2.22 4.97 -3.97
N PHE A 235 0.92 5.19 -3.75
CA PHE A 235 0.43 6.46 -3.23
C PHE A 235 -0.55 6.24 -2.10
N GLN A 236 -0.38 7.03 -1.03
CA GLN A 236 -1.24 6.94 0.14
C GLN A 236 -2.57 7.70 -0.04
N ARG A 237 -2.67 8.71 -0.93
CA ARG A 237 -3.90 9.54 -1.13
C ARG A 237 -4.10 10.07 -2.57
N ARG A 238 -5.30 10.64 -2.82
CA ARG A 238 -6.04 10.94 -4.08
C ARG A 238 -5.37 11.71 -5.25
N VAL A 239 -4.07 12.00 -5.22
CA VAL A 239 -3.40 12.86 -6.24
C VAL A 239 -2.90 12.07 -7.47
N VAL A 240 -3.50 10.91 -7.77
CA VAL A 240 -2.82 9.89 -8.59
C VAL A 240 -3.21 9.90 -10.06
N ARG A 241 -4.41 10.37 -10.41
CA ARG A 241 -4.96 10.22 -11.77
C ARG A 241 -4.08 10.86 -12.84
N LYS A 242 -3.78 12.16 -12.67
CA LYS A 242 -3.11 12.96 -13.70
C LYS A 242 -1.66 12.55 -13.85
N PHE A 243 -1.01 12.30 -12.72
CA PHE A 243 0.37 11.84 -12.73
C PHE A 243 0.50 10.49 -13.44
N VAL A 244 -0.37 9.51 -13.12
CA VAL A 244 -0.37 8.20 -13.81
C VAL A 244 -0.67 8.39 -15.30
N SER A 245 -1.75 9.07 -15.67
CA SER A 245 -2.10 9.32 -17.08
C SER A 245 -0.99 10.06 -17.84
N TRP A 246 -0.37 11.06 -17.22
CA TRP A 246 0.73 11.83 -17.81
C TRP A 246 1.96 10.95 -18.02
N ILE A 247 2.38 10.16 -17.03
CA ILE A 247 3.51 9.25 -17.20
C ILE A 247 3.25 8.21 -18.30
N LEU A 248 2.08 7.58 -18.28
CA LEU A 248 1.71 6.60 -19.28
C LEU A 248 1.68 7.19 -20.70
N SER A 249 1.29 8.46 -20.87
CA SER A 249 1.25 9.16 -22.16
C SER A 249 2.59 9.76 -22.61
N LYS A 250 3.52 10.06 -21.70
CA LYS A 250 4.84 10.63 -22.02
C LYS A 250 5.95 9.59 -22.15
N ARG A 251 5.62 8.32 -21.91
CA ARG A 251 6.53 7.19 -22.09
C ARG A 251 6.96 7.06 -23.54
N ASP A 252 8.18 6.58 -23.75
CA ASP A 252 8.61 6.07 -25.04
C ASP A 252 8.02 4.68 -25.28
N HIS A 253 7.01 4.61 -26.16
CA HIS A 253 6.32 3.36 -26.50
C HIS A 253 7.17 2.39 -27.33
N SER A 254 8.34 2.80 -27.84
CA SER A 254 9.30 1.87 -28.46
C SER A 254 9.97 0.95 -27.43
N CYS A 255 9.97 1.34 -26.15
CA CYS A 255 10.52 0.56 -25.06
C CYS A 255 9.44 -0.30 -24.40
N SER A 256 9.70 -1.61 -24.24
CA SER A 256 8.78 -2.54 -23.57
C SER A 256 8.54 -2.16 -22.10
N LEU A 257 7.28 -2.20 -21.67
CA LEU A 257 6.93 -2.09 -20.25
C LEU A 257 6.84 -3.50 -19.68
N LEU A 258 7.76 -3.84 -18.78
CA LEU A 258 7.82 -5.17 -18.17
C LEU A 258 6.97 -5.23 -16.91
N ASP A 259 7.11 -4.23 -16.03
CA ASP A 259 6.46 -4.19 -14.73
C ASP A 259 5.55 -2.96 -14.61
N LEU A 260 4.28 -3.18 -14.27
CA LEU A 260 3.35 -2.12 -13.88
C LEU A 260 2.76 -2.44 -12.51
N ASN A 261 3.13 -1.64 -11.52
CA ASN A 261 2.67 -1.77 -10.14
C ASN A 261 1.86 -0.53 -9.73
N ILE A 262 0.62 -0.74 -9.30
CA ILE A 262 -0.28 0.31 -8.88
C ILE A 262 -0.87 -0.07 -7.53
N GLN A 263 -0.50 0.67 -6.49
CA GLN A 263 -0.94 0.48 -5.11
C GLN A 263 -1.46 1.81 -4.57
N THR A 264 -2.75 2.06 -4.74
CA THR A 264 -3.34 3.36 -4.40
C THR A 264 -4.86 3.33 -4.43
N TRP A 265 -5.46 4.35 -3.82
CA TRP A 265 -6.84 4.74 -4.02
C TRP A 265 -7.06 5.26 -5.45
N ILE A 266 -7.83 4.54 -6.26
CA ILE A 266 -8.09 4.87 -7.66
C ILE A 266 -9.60 4.81 -7.95
N LYS A 267 -10.10 5.78 -8.72
CA LYS A 267 -11.45 5.72 -9.28
C LYS A 267 -11.53 4.68 -10.41
N PRO A 268 -12.65 3.97 -10.59
CA PRO A 268 -12.82 2.94 -11.62
C PRO A 268 -12.38 3.35 -13.04
N GLU A 269 -12.60 4.59 -13.45
CA GLU A 269 -12.28 5.04 -14.81
C GLU A 269 -10.78 5.03 -15.08
N LEU A 270 -9.98 5.44 -14.10
CA LEU A 270 -8.52 5.39 -14.20
C LEU A 270 -8.03 3.94 -14.17
N LEU A 271 -8.61 3.08 -13.33
CA LEU A 271 -8.23 1.66 -13.33
C LEU A 271 -8.51 1.04 -14.70
N ASN A 272 -9.66 1.32 -15.31
CA ASN A 272 -9.97 0.84 -16.65
C ASN A 272 -8.94 1.31 -17.69
N SER A 273 -8.51 2.57 -17.62
CA SER A 273 -7.47 3.10 -18.53
C SER A 273 -6.11 2.43 -18.32
N VAL A 274 -5.73 2.19 -17.07
CA VAL A 274 -4.50 1.48 -16.67
C VAL A 274 -4.52 0.05 -17.19
N VAL A 275 -5.64 -0.65 -17.02
CA VAL A 275 -5.79 -2.03 -17.45
C VAL A 275 -5.68 -2.13 -18.96
N LYS A 276 -6.41 -1.27 -19.70
CA LYS A 276 -6.28 -1.18 -21.16
C LYS A 276 -4.85 -0.89 -21.57
N TYR A 277 -4.19 0.06 -20.91
CA TYR A 277 -2.80 0.40 -21.17
C TYR A 277 -1.88 -0.81 -20.96
N ALA A 278 -2.01 -1.53 -19.85
CA ALA A 278 -1.18 -2.69 -19.54
C ALA A 278 -1.32 -3.80 -20.59
N VAL A 279 -2.55 -4.07 -21.01
CA VAL A 279 -2.84 -5.06 -22.07
C VAL A 279 -2.27 -4.60 -23.41
N CYS A 280 -2.49 -3.34 -23.83
CA CYS A 280 -1.97 -2.80 -25.08
C CYS A 280 -0.43 -2.77 -25.17
N HIS A 281 0.26 -2.72 -24.03
CA HIS A 281 1.72 -2.66 -23.96
C HIS A 281 2.38 -3.98 -23.61
N ASN A 282 1.63 -5.09 -23.64
CA ASN A 282 2.15 -6.44 -23.40
C ASN A 282 2.96 -6.55 -22.11
N VAL A 283 2.43 -6.00 -21.01
CA VAL A 283 3.07 -6.06 -19.69
C VAL A 283 3.28 -7.51 -19.26
N GLN A 284 4.39 -7.79 -18.59
CA GLN A 284 4.74 -9.13 -18.09
C GLN A 284 4.38 -9.31 -16.62
N HIS A 285 4.55 -8.27 -15.81
CA HIS A 285 4.23 -8.26 -14.38
C HIS A 285 3.24 -7.15 -14.08
N LEU A 286 2.02 -7.53 -13.71
CA LEU A 286 0.96 -6.59 -13.37
C LEU A 286 0.55 -6.76 -11.91
N THR A 287 0.66 -5.67 -11.15
CA THR A 287 0.25 -5.60 -9.76
C THR A 287 -0.74 -4.45 -9.59
N ILE A 288 -1.95 -4.78 -9.15
CA ILE A 288 -3.04 -3.82 -8.93
C ILE A 288 -3.57 -4.04 -7.50
N HIS A 289 -3.26 -3.11 -6.62
CA HIS A 289 -3.89 -2.98 -5.30
C HIS A 289 -4.73 -1.70 -5.28
N VAL A 290 -6.04 -1.85 -5.34
CA VAL A 290 -6.97 -0.70 -5.30
C VAL A 290 -7.69 -0.70 -3.98
N HIS A 291 -7.66 0.44 -3.31
CA HIS A 291 -8.52 0.74 -2.18
C HIS A 291 -9.64 1.67 -2.71
N SER A 292 -10.91 1.27 -2.61
CA SER A 292 -12.04 2.07 -3.10
C SER A 292 -13.17 2.09 -2.10
N ASN A 293 -13.74 3.27 -1.84
CA ASN A 293 -14.95 3.43 -1.02
C ASN A 293 -16.24 3.42 -1.87
N SER A 294 -16.13 3.34 -3.20
CA SER A 294 -17.25 3.30 -4.15
C SER A 294 -17.39 1.93 -4.77
N TYR A 295 -18.62 1.49 -5.10
CA TYR A 295 -18.95 0.29 -5.90
C TYR A 295 -18.54 0.46 -7.36
N PRO A 296 -17.39 -0.06 -7.80
CA PRO A 296 -16.91 0.22 -9.13
C PRO A 296 -17.42 -0.88 -10.06
N ASN A 297 -18.04 -0.48 -11.17
CA ASN A 297 -18.17 -1.38 -12.31
C ASN A 297 -16.82 -1.39 -13.05
N PHE A 298 -16.09 -2.49 -12.95
CA PHE A 298 -14.75 -2.63 -13.50
C PHE A 298 -14.76 -3.33 -14.87
N GLU A 299 -15.33 -2.66 -15.87
CA GLU A 299 -15.56 -3.22 -17.20
C GLU A 299 -14.30 -3.71 -17.92
N ALA A 300 -13.13 -3.12 -17.65
CA ALA A 300 -11.90 -3.49 -18.34
C ALA A 300 -11.13 -4.64 -17.67
N LEU A 301 -11.43 -4.99 -16.41
CA LEU A 301 -10.71 -6.06 -15.70
C LEU A 301 -10.72 -7.41 -16.45
N PRO A 302 -11.83 -7.83 -17.09
CA PRO A 302 -11.84 -9.03 -17.91
C PRO A 302 -10.76 -9.09 -18.99
N LEU A 303 -10.31 -7.93 -19.52
CA LEU A 303 -9.28 -7.85 -20.56
C LEU A 303 -7.92 -8.37 -20.08
N ILE A 304 -7.63 -8.29 -18.77
CA ILE A 304 -6.40 -8.81 -18.19
C ILE A 304 -6.31 -10.31 -18.40
N PHE A 305 -7.44 -11.03 -18.25
CA PHE A 305 -7.51 -12.49 -18.32
C PHE A 305 -7.40 -13.07 -19.75
N SER A 306 -7.06 -12.23 -20.73
CA SER A 306 -6.74 -12.62 -22.11
C SER A 306 -5.38 -12.08 -22.57
N CYS A 307 -4.58 -11.52 -21.65
CA CYS A 307 -3.29 -10.93 -21.96
C CYS A 307 -2.21 -12.03 -22.05
N HIS A 308 -1.67 -12.23 -23.26
CA HIS A 308 -0.75 -13.34 -23.56
C HIS A 308 0.67 -13.13 -23.05
N SER A 309 1.05 -11.89 -22.74
CA SER A 309 2.39 -11.53 -22.24
C SER A 309 2.53 -11.66 -20.73
N LEU A 310 1.43 -11.74 -19.98
CA LEU A 310 1.47 -11.74 -18.52
C LEU A 310 2.11 -13.03 -18.01
N THR A 311 3.18 -12.88 -17.23
CA THR A 311 3.86 -13.96 -16.51
C THR A 311 3.57 -13.92 -15.02
N SER A 312 3.22 -12.74 -14.47
CA SER A 312 2.83 -12.56 -13.07
C SER A 312 1.65 -11.60 -12.96
N LEU A 313 0.63 -11.98 -12.20
CA LEU A 313 -0.55 -11.17 -11.94
C LEU A 313 -0.85 -11.13 -10.44
N THR A 314 -0.90 -9.92 -9.87
CA THR A 314 -1.41 -9.68 -8.51
C THR A 314 -2.59 -8.72 -8.57
N LEU A 315 -3.76 -9.17 -8.17
CA LEU A 315 -4.98 -8.35 -8.09
C LEU A 315 -5.50 -8.36 -6.64
N SER A 316 -5.60 -7.19 -6.03
CA SER A 316 -6.10 -7.01 -4.67
C SER A 316 -7.01 -5.80 -4.60
N LEU A 317 -8.30 -6.02 -4.44
CA LEU A 317 -9.30 -4.98 -4.65
C LEU A 317 -10.06 -4.85 -3.32
N GLY A 318 -9.72 -3.81 -2.56
CA GLY A 318 -9.94 -3.72 -1.12
C GLY A 318 -11.39 -3.47 -0.71
N TYR A 319 -11.78 -4.20 0.34
CA TYR A 319 -12.91 -4.09 1.30
C TYR A 319 -14.34 -3.80 0.78
N ARG A 320 -15.29 -4.32 1.55
CA ARG A 320 -16.67 -4.58 1.13
C ARG A 320 -17.50 -3.35 0.76
N PRO A 321 -18.55 -3.54 -0.08
CA PRO A 321 -18.99 -4.79 -0.71
C PRO A 321 -18.79 -4.76 -2.22
N THR A 322 -17.58 -4.38 -2.65
CA THR A 322 -17.28 -4.28 -4.08
C THR A 322 -16.61 -5.56 -4.55
N GLU A 323 -17.38 -6.63 -4.53
CA GLU A 323 -16.92 -7.96 -4.90
C GLU A 323 -16.84 -8.05 -6.42
N ILE A 324 -15.62 -8.17 -6.95
CA ILE A 324 -15.43 -8.26 -8.39
C ILE A 324 -15.70 -9.69 -8.82
N VAL A 325 -16.68 -9.80 -9.72
CA VAL A 325 -16.97 -11.04 -10.42
C VAL A 325 -15.90 -11.26 -11.46
N LEU A 326 -15.11 -12.33 -11.27
CA LEU A 326 -14.11 -12.75 -12.23
C LEU A 326 -14.75 -13.41 -13.44
N SER A 327 -14.05 -13.33 -14.58
CA SER A 327 -14.44 -14.07 -15.79
C SER A 327 -14.50 -15.57 -15.50
N LYS A 328 -15.48 -16.25 -16.10
CA LYS A 328 -15.70 -17.69 -15.96
C LYS A 328 -14.49 -18.54 -16.35
N SER A 329 -13.68 -18.06 -17.30
CA SER A 329 -12.45 -18.71 -17.73
C SER A 329 -11.39 -17.66 -18.02
N MET A 330 -10.13 -18.00 -17.75
CA MET A 330 -8.96 -17.13 -17.95
C MET A 330 -8.00 -17.77 -18.95
N GLN A 331 -7.65 -17.07 -20.02
CA GLN A 331 -6.72 -17.53 -21.05
C GLN A 331 -5.39 -16.78 -20.92
N LEU A 332 -4.50 -17.34 -20.11
CA LEU A 332 -3.23 -16.71 -19.75
C LEU A 332 -2.06 -17.66 -20.04
N PRO A 333 -1.63 -17.77 -21.31
CA PRO A 333 -0.71 -18.81 -21.77
C PRO A 333 0.71 -18.73 -21.19
N ALA A 334 1.16 -17.55 -20.77
CA ALA A 334 2.50 -17.33 -20.23
C ALA A 334 2.54 -17.16 -18.70
N LEU A 335 1.39 -17.26 -18.02
CA LEU A 335 1.26 -16.91 -16.61
C LEU A 335 1.83 -17.99 -15.70
N LYS A 336 2.84 -17.62 -14.91
CA LYS A 336 3.53 -18.48 -13.94
C LYS A 336 3.06 -18.25 -12.52
N THR A 337 2.70 -17.02 -12.18
CA THR A 337 2.31 -16.64 -10.82
C THR A 337 1.01 -15.84 -10.84
N MET A 338 0.03 -16.28 -10.06
CA MET A 338 -1.24 -15.59 -9.87
C MET A 338 -1.52 -15.38 -8.38
N CYS A 339 -1.79 -14.13 -8.00
CA CYS A 339 -2.26 -13.75 -6.68
C CYS A 339 -3.58 -12.99 -6.81
N LEU A 340 -4.65 -13.55 -6.25
CA LEU A 340 -5.98 -12.96 -6.24
C LEU A 340 -6.38 -12.72 -4.79
N ALA A 341 -6.70 -11.47 -4.46
CA ALA A 341 -7.22 -11.08 -3.16
C ALA A 341 -8.60 -10.42 -3.29
N HIS A 342 -9.54 -10.84 -2.44
CA HIS A 342 -10.92 -10.34 -2.41
C HIS A 342 -11.71 -10.56 -3.71
N ALA A 343 -11.44 -11.66 -4.41
CA ALA A 343 -12.09 -11.97 -5.68
C ALA A 343 -13.32 -12.90 -5.52
N LYS A 344 -14.30 -12.77 -6.42
CA LYS A 344 -15.52 -13.60 -6.45
C LYS A 344 -15.57 -14.45 -7.72
N PHE A 345 -15.75 -15.76 -7.56
CA PHE A 345 -15.82 -16.71 -8.67
C PHE A 345 -17.27 -17.13 -8.96
N THR A 346 -17.67 -17.11 -10.22
CA THR A 346 -18.99 -17.56 -10.69
C THR A 346 -18.95 -18.97 -11.25
N ALA A 347 -20.10 -19.65 -11.26
CA ALA A 347 -20.19 -20.98 -11.83
C ALA A 347 -19.91 -21.00 -13.34
N THR A 348 -19.08 -21.96 -13.73
CA THR A 348 -18.80 -22.33 -15.12
C THR A 348 -19.82 -23.36 -15.61
N HIS A 349 -20.04 -24.42 -14.82
CA HIS A 349 -20.95 -25.52 -15.09
C HIS A 349 -21.34 -26.22 -13.77
N ASN A 350 -22.58 -26.71 -13.63
CA ASN A 350 -23.06 -27.48 -12.45
C ASN A 350 -22.66 -26.90 -11.08
N ASP A 351 -22.96 -25.62 -10.83
CA ASP A 351 -22.59 -24.92 -9.58
C ASP A 351 -21.08 -24.92 -9.25
N CYS A 352 -20.22 -25.22 -10.22
CA CYS A 352 -18.78 -25.32 -10.04
C CYS A 352 -18.06 -24.17 -10.75
N ALA A 353 -17.21 -23.46 -10.00
CA ALA A 353 -16.31 -22.46 -10.54
C ALA A 353 -14.93 -23.09 -10.81
N GLU A 354 -14.45 -23.02 -12.05
CA GLU A 354 -13.15 -23.55 -12.47
C GLU A 354 -12.50 -22.58 -13.49
N PRO A 355 -11.74 -21.57 -13.03
CA PRO A 355 -11.15 -20.57 -13.91
C PRO A 355 -9.70 -20.86 -14.33
N PHE A 356 -9.05 -21.90 -13.81
CA PHE A 356 -7.57 -22.03 -13.82
C PHE A 356 -7.01 -23.03 -14.83
N SER A 357 -7.83 -23.88 -15.45
CA SER A 357 -7.38 -24.89 -16.43
C SER A 357 -6.69 -24.33 -17.66
N ASN A 358 -7.05 -23.11 -18.09
CA ASN A 358 -6.51 -22.46 -19.28
C ASN A 358 -5.25 -21.61 -19.02
N CYS A 359 -4.53 -21.89 -17.93
CA CYS A 359 -3.23 -21.30 -17.59
C CYS A 359 -2.13 -22.38 -17.62
N PRO A 360 -1.60 -22.76 -18.80
CA PRO A 360 -0.82 -23.99 -19.01
C PRO A 360 0.60 -23.99 -18.43
N VAL A 361 1.08 -22.86 -17.91
CA VAL A 361 2.41 -22.74 -17.27
C VAL A 361 2.32 -22.17 -15.85
N LEU A 362 1.13 -22.19 -15.26
CA LEU A 362 0.89 -21.68 -13.91
C LEU A 362 1.58 -22.58 -12.90
N ASP A 363 2.52 -22.00 -12.15
CA ASP A 363 3.33 -22.68 -11.16
C ASP A 363 2.86 -22.35 -9.73
N THR A 364 2.55 -21.07 -9.47
CA THR A 364 2.18 -20.58 -8.14
C THR A 364 0.82 -19.87 -8.17
N LEU A 365 -0.10 -20.32 -7.30
CA LEU A 365 -1.43 -19.72 -7.11
C LEU A 365 -1.64 -19.31 -5.65
N ILE A 366 -2.01 -18.05 -5.43
CA ILE A 366 -2.34 -17.49 -4.11
C ILE A 366 -3.75 -16.94 -4.16
N LEU A 367 -4.63 -17.47 -3.30
CA LEU A 367 -6.01 -17.03 -3.13
C LEU A 367 -6.17 -16.45 -1.73
N SER A 368 -6.55 -15.18 -1.62
CA SER A 368 -6.65 -14.47 -0.36
C SER A 368 -8.03 -13.83 -0.20
N HIS A 369 -8.81 -14.24 0.80
CA HIS A 369 -10.17 -13.75 1.03
C HIS A 369 -11.09 -13.87 -0.19
N CYS A 370 -11.01 -14.97 -0.94
CA CYS A 370 -11.85 -15.20 -2.11
C CYS A 370 -13.18 -15.89 -1.77
N TYR A 371 -14.22 -15.60 -2.57
CA TYR A 371 -15.60 -16.06 -2.36
C TYR A 371 -16.17 -16.71 -3.62
N LEU A 372 -17.28 -17.44 -3.46
CA LEU A 372 -18.10 -17.90 -4.56
C LEU A 372 -19.30 -16.98 -4.75
N HIS A 373 -19.75 -16.83 -5.98
CA HIS A 373 -21.04 -16.23 -6.28
C HIS A 373 -22.18 -17.19 -5.94
N SER A 374 -23.39 -16.68 -5.74
CA SER A 374 -24.55 -17.46 -5.26
C SER A 374 -24.97 -18.60 -6.21
N ASP A 375 -24.45 -18.60 -7.44
CA ASP A 375 -24.62 -19.66 -8.44
C ASP A 375 -23.56 -20.77 -8.32
N ALA A 376 -22.55 -20.63 -7.45
CA ALA A 376 -21.48 -21.59 -7.27
C ALA A 376 -21.39 -22.10 -5.82
N LYS A 377 -21.15 -23.40 -5.66
CA LYS A 377 -20.96 -24.10 -4.38
C LYS A 377 -19.57 -24.71 -4.24
N VAL A 378 -18.93 -25.00 -5.38
CA VAL A 378 -17.62 -25.65 -5.44
C VAL A 378 -16.64 -24.74 -6.18
N LEU A 379 -15.49 -24.49 -5.57
CA LEU A 379 -14.31 -23.96 -6.25
C LEU A 379 -13.42 -25.13 -6.63
N HIS A 380 -13.34 -25.44 -7.92
CA HIS A 380 -12.45 -26.46 -8.45
C HIS A 380 -11.18 -25.80 -8.97
N ILE A 381 -10.04 -26.20 -8.43
CA ILE A 381 -8.73 -25.78 -8.93
C ILE A 381 -8.19 -26.93 -9.77
N SER A 382 -8.29 -26.80 -11.09
CA SER A 382 -7.78 -27.79 -12.05
C SER A 382 -6.60 -27.20 -12.81
N ASN A 383 -5.38 -27.68 -12.52
CA ASN A 383 -4.18 -27.22 -13.20
C ASN A 383 -3.03 -28.22 -13.02
N SER A 384 -2.50 -28.76 -14.12
CA SER A 384 -1.47 -29.80 -14.06
C SER A 384 -0.06 -29.25 -13.83
N THR A 385 0.22 -27.97 -14.07
CA THR A 385 1.55 -27.39 -13.86
C THR A 385 1.75 -26.77 -12.48
N LEU A 386 0.66 -26.59 -11.73
CA LEU A 386 0.67 -25.93 -10.43
C LEU A 386 1.53 -26.72 -9.42
N SER A 387 2.59 -26.09 -8.92
CA SER A 387 3.51 -26.66 -7.93
C SER A 387 3.26 -26.11 -6.53
N SER A 388 2.71 -24.89 -6.41
CA SER A 388 2.48 -24.20 -5.15
C SER A 388 1.09 -23.56 -5.08
N LEU A 389 0.34 -23.90 -4.03
CA LEU A 389 -0.98 -23.35 -3.75
C LEU A 389 -1.06 -22.78 -2.34
N THR A 390 -1.44 -21.51 -2.22
CA THR A 390 -1.73 -20.87 -0.93
C THR A 390 -3.16 -20.36 -0.89
N ILE A 391 -3.90 -20.73 0.17
CA ILE A 391 -5.25 -20.25 0.45
C ILE A 391 -5.24 -19.52 1.80
N TYR A 392 -5.72 -18.27 1.81
CA TYR A 392 -5.80 -17.42 2.98
C TYR A 392 -7.21 -16.89 3.15
N SER A 393 -7.79 -16.95 4.35
CA SER A 393 -9.09 -16.33 4.64
C SER A 393 -9.16 -15.86 6.09
N LEU A 394 -9.63 -14.66 6.39
CA LEU A 394 -9.84 -14.21 7.78
C LEU A 394 -11.32 -14.14 8.19
N HIS A 395 -12.26 -14.41 7.27
CA HIS A 395 -13.68 -14.16 7.51
C HIS A 395 -14.52 -15.37 7.13
N GLY A 396 -15.30 -15.89 8.08
CA GLY A 396 -16.15 -17.07 7.89
C GLY A 396 -17.55 -16.81 7.36
N ARG A 397 -17.76 -15.76 6.56
CA ARG A 397 -19.13 -15.41 6.14
C ARG A 397 -19.72 -16.37 5.11
N GLU A 398 -18.90 -17.02 4.30
CA GLU A 398 -19.37 -17.96 3.26
C GLU A 398 -18.44 -19.18 3.23
N VAL A 399 -19.01 -20.34 3.50
CA VAL A 399 -18.35 -21.64 3.41
C VAL A 399 -18.70 -22.27 2.08
N TYR A 400 -17.69 -22.75 1.37
CA TYR A 400 -17.83 -23.46 0.10
C TYR A 400 -16.94 -24.69 0.06
N GLN A 401 -17.20 -25.57 -0.90
CA GLN A 401 -16.44 -26.79 -1.11
C GLN A 401 -15.24 -26.53 -2.03
N LEU A 402 -14.10 -27.13 -1.73
CA LEU A 402 -12.88 -27.09 -2.52
C LEU A 402 -12.65 -28.44 -3.20
N ALA A 403 -12.40 -28.41 -4.51
CA ALA A 403 -11.99 -29.57 -5.28
C ALA A 403 -10.63 -29.32 -5.94
N PHE A 404 -9.79 -30.34 -6.01
CA PHE A 404 -8.44 -30.24 -6.58
C PHE A 404 -8.21 -31.27 -7.69
N SER A 405 -7.70 -30.80 -8.82
CA SER A 405 -7.13 -31.63 -9.89
C SER A 405 -5.78 -31.07 -10.29
N THR A 406 -4.83 -31.15 -9.34
CA THR A 406 -3.48 -30.57 -9.44
C THR A 406 -2.44 -31.65 -9.13
N PRO A 407 -2.17 -32.57 -10.07
CA PRO A 407 -1.35 -33.75 -9.82
C PRO A 407 0.11 -33.45 -9.45
N ASN A 408 0.65 -32.31 -9.89
CA ASN A 408 2.04 -31.91 -9.64
C ASN A 408 2.21 -30.94 -8.46
N LEU A 409 1.16 -30.74 -7.67
CA LEU A 409 1.22 -29.87 -6.50
C LEU A 409 2.23 -30.42 -5.49
N CYS A 410 3.23 -29.62 -5.16
CA CYS A 410 4.33 -29.97 -4.25
C CYS A 410 4.18 -29.27 -2.90
N SER A 411 3.75 -28.01 -2.90
CA SER A 411 3.54 -27.20 -1.70
C SER A 411 2.08 -26.76 -1.58
N PHE A 412 1.47 -27.02 -0.41
CA PHE A 412 0.13 -26.57 -0.09
C PHE A 412 0.13 -25.79 1.23
N ASN A 413 -0.44 -24.59 1.22
CA ASN A 413 -0.53 -23.73 2.40
C ASN A 413 -1.98 -23.25 2.60
N ILE A 414 -2.52 -23.46 3.79
CA ILE A 414 -3.80 -22.89 4.19
C ILE A 414 -3.65 -22.12 5.50
N LYS A 415 -4.12 -20.87 5.52
CA LYS A 415 -4.15 -20.08 6.76
C LYS A 415 -5.44 -19.30 6.97
N GLY A 416 -5.82 -19.19 8.24
CA GLY A 416 -6.88 -18.33 8.74
C GLY A 416 -8.19 -19.07 9.09
N PHE A 417 -9.36 -18.46 8.86
CA PHE A 417 -10.65 -19.10 9.04
C PHE A 417 -10.85 -20.22 8.04
N ALA A 418 -11.25 -21.40 8.52
CA ALA A 418 -11.33 -22.57 7.64
C ALA A 418 -12.56 -23.44 7.90
N GLY A 419 -13.70 -22.94 7.41
CA GLY A 419 -14.93 -23.73 7.26
C GLY A 419 -15.00 -24.52 5.94
N HIS A 420 -14.13 -24.25 4.97
CA HIS A 420 -14.20 -24.87 3.64
C HIS A 420 -14.03 -26.39 3.71
N GLN A 421 -14.92 -27.12 3.05
CA GLN A 421 -14.91 -28.58 3.00
C GLN A 421 -14.17 -29.07 1.76
N LEU A 422 -13.39 -30.14 1.88
CA LEU A 422 -12.84 -30.80 0.69
C LEU A 422 -13.88 -31.69 0.02
N SER A 423 -13.83 -31.73 -1.30
CA SER A 423 -14.52 -32.75 -2.09
C SER A 423 -13.91 -34.13 -1.85
N SER A 424 -14.75 -35.15 -1.82
CA SER A 424 -14.33 -36.56 -1.73
C SER A 424 -13.49 -37.02 -2.92
N THR A 425 -13.49 -36.24 -4.00
CA THR A 425 -12.74 -36.50 -5.24
C THR A 425 -11.30 -35.97 -5.21
N CYS A 426 -10.88 -35.27 -4.15
CA CYS A 426 -9.53 -34.73 -4.06
C CYS A 426 -8.49 -35.85 -3.90
N ASN A 427 -7.57 -35.97 -4.85
CA ASN A 427 -6.39 -36.82 -4.74
C ASN A 427 -5.14 -36.00 -5.06
N LEU A 428 -4.22 -35.92 -4.10
CA LEU A 428 -3.01 -35.10 -4.17
C LEU A 428 -1.77 -35.95 -3.87
N PRO A 429 -1.38 -36.86 -4.78
CA PRO A 429 -0.41 -37.91 -4.49
C PRO A 429 1.04 -37.41 -4.32
N HIS A 430 1.38 -36.25 -4.88
CA HIS A 430 2.75 -35.72 -4.91
C HIS A 430 3.00 -34.54 -3.97
N VAL A 431 2.02 -34.15 -3.15
CA VAL A 431 2.20 -33.04 -2.21
C VAL A 431 3.27 -33.42 -1.20
N CYS A 432 4.37 -32.67 -1.19
CA CYS A 432 5.54 -32.93 -0.36
C CYS A 432 5.51 -32.11 0.93
N GLU A 433 5.04 -30.86 0.85
CA GLU A 433 5.02 -29.93 1.97
C GLU A 433 3.62 -29.35 2.18
N VAL A 434 3.10 -29.48 3.40
CA VAL A 434 1.80 -28.96 3.80
C VAL A 434 1.96 -28.05 5.01
N HIS A 435 1.39 -26.85 4.92
CA HIS A 435 1.33 -25.89 6.03
C HIS A 435 -0.13 -25.58 6.36
N ILE A 436 -0.55 -25.88 7.59
CA ILE A 436 -1.91 -25.66 8.07
C ILE A 436 -1.87 -24.73 9.27
N ASP A 437 -2.50 -23.57 9.12
CA ASP A 437 -2.61 -22.55 10.15
C ASP A 437 -4.05 -22.04 10.23
N MET A 438 -4.95 -22.90 10.68
CA MET A 438 -6.38 -22.65 10.76
C MET A 438 -6.79 -22.19 12.18
N PHE A 439 -7.68 -21.21 12.26
CA PHE A 439 -8.38 -20.79 13.48
C PHE A 439 -9.89 -20.96 13.32
N HIS A 440 -10.61 -21.21 14.43
CA HIS A 440 -12.07 -21.41 14.45
C HIS A 440 -12.57 -22.48 13.46
N ALA A 441 -11.79 -23.54 13.24
CA ALA A 441 -12.17 -24.68 12.39
C ALA A 441 -12.49 -25.89 13.28
N ALA A 442 -13.58 -26.61 12.96
CA ALA A 442 -13.90 -27.86 13.64
C ALA A 442 -12.82 -28.92 13.38
N SER A 443 -12.48 -29.73 14.37
CA SER A 443 -11.48 -30.80 14.25
C SER A 443 -11.78 -31.76 13.09
N SER A 444 -13.05 -32.09 12.88
CA SER A 444 -13.51 -32.96 11.79
C SER A 444 -13.15 -32.43 10.40
N ILE A 445 -13.16 -31.11 10.21
CA ILE A 445 -12.70 -30.49 8.96
C ILE A 445 -11.20 -30.70 8.83
N ILE A 446 -10.42 -30.32 9.85
CA ILE A 446 -8.95 -30.44 9.81
C ILE A 446 -8.53 -31.89 9.54
N ILE A 447 -9.16 -32.87 10.19
CA ILE A 447 -8.88 -34.31 10.00
C ILE A 447 -9.19 -34.74 8.56
N ARG A 448 -10.33 -34.34 7.99
CA ARG A 448 -10.68 -34.64 6.59
C ARG A 448 -9.67 -34.06 5.60
N TRP A 449 -9.14 -32.87 5.89
CA TRP A 449 -8.05 -32.30 5.09
C TRP A 449 -6.79 -33.17 5.18
N LEU A 450 -6.38 -33.57 6.39
CA LEU A 450 -5.21 -34.41 6.59
C LEU A 450 -5.33 -35.80 5.93
N GLN A 451 -6.54 -36.36 5.87
CA GLN A 451 -6.81 -37.62 5.18
C GLN A 451 -6.58 -37.55 3.66
N VAL A 452 -6.53 -36.36 3.06
CA VAL A 452 -6.16 -36.17 1.64
C VAL A 452 -4.64 -36.11 1.45
N PHE A 453 -3.89 -35.71 2.48
CA PHE A 453 -2.44 -35.50 2.43
C PHE A 453 -1.64 -36.71 2.95
N THR A 454 -2.07 -37.94 2.66
CA THR A 454 -1.43 -39.16 3.18
C THR A 454 0.04 -39.32 2.75
N ASN A 455 0.42 -38.82 1.58
CA ASN A 455 1.77 -38.97 1.03
C ASN A 455 2.72 -37.79 1.36
N VAL A 456 2.36 -36.91 2.28
CA VAL A 456 3.16 -35.73 2.66
C VAL A 456 4.47 -36.11 3.34
N LYS A 457 5.55 -35.36 3.08
CA LYS A 457 6.86 -35.52 3.74
C LYS A 457 7.05 -34.56 4.90
N LYS A 458 6.64 -33.30 4.72
CA LYS A 458 6.79 -32.23 5.72
C LYS A 458 5.43 -31.64 6.03
N LEU A 459 5.00 -31.77 7.28
CA LEU A 459 3.74 -31.23 7.76
C LEU A 459 4.02 -30.16 8.81
N THR A 460 3.49 -28.96 8.62
CA THR A 460 3.63 -27.86 9.57
C THR A 460 2.27 -27.41 10.07
N PHE A 461 2.10 -27.34 11.39
CA PHE A 461 0.93 -26.78 12.07
C PHE A 461 1.25 -25.49 12.79
N SER A 462 0.25 -24.64 13.02
CA SER A 462 0.30 -23.66 14.11
C SER A 462 -0.25 -24.24 15.41
N SER A 463 0.24 -23.76 16.55
CA SER A 463 -0.27 -24.18 17.87
C SER A 463 -1.78 -23.92 18.03
N VAL A 464 -2.30 -22.85 17.41
CA VAL A 464 -3.74 -22.53 17.36
C VAL A 464 -4.55 -23.61 16.63
N THR A 465 -4.02 -24.17 15.54
CA THR A 465 -4.69 -25.27 14.83
C THR A 465 -4.80 -26.52 15.71
N LEU A 466 -3.72 -26.87 16.42
CA LEU A 466 -3.73 -28.02 17.32
C LEU A 466 -4.67 -27.82 18.51
N GLN A 467 -4.77 -26.59 19.04
CA GLN A 467 -5.72 -26.23 20.08
C GLN A 467 -7.18 -26.49 19.66
N ASN A 468 -7.56 -26.16 18.42
CA ASN A 468 -8.90 -26.47 17.91
C ASN A 468 -9.15 -27.97 17.85
N MET A 469 -8.13 -28.79 17.55
CA MET A 469 -8.26 -30.25 17.54
C MET A 469 -8.40 -30.81 18.95
N LEU A 470 -7.64 -30.28 19.92
CA LEU A 470 -7.67 -30.70 21.31
C LEU A 470 -9.04 -30.51 21.97
N HIS A 471 -9.67 -29.37 21.71
CA HIS A 471 -11.00 -29.05 22.24
C HIS A 471 -12.01 -30.15 21.92
N ASP A 472 -11.97 -30.68 20.70
CA ASP A 472 -12.89 -31.73 20.25
C ASP A 472 -12.42 -33.14 20.65
N LEU A 473 -11.10 -33.39 20.74
CA LEU A 473 -10.53 -34.64 21.28
C LEU A 473 -10.93 -34.88 22.74
N SER A 474 -11.16 -33.81 23.49
CA SER A 474 -11.63 -33.86 24.89
C SER A 474 -13.13 -34.23 25.00
N ASN A 475 -13.86 -34.32 23.88
CA ASN A 475 -15.27 -34.67 23.83
C ASN A 475 -15.52 -35.87 22.87
N PRO A 476 -15.37 -37.12 23.35
CA PRO A 476 -15.37 -38.33 22.51
C PRO A 476 -16.66 -38.53 21.69
N ASP A 477 -17.80 -38.09 22.21
CA ASP A 477 -19.10 -38.20 21.54
C ASP A 477 -19.21 -37.30 20.29
N SER A 478 -18.27 -36.36 20.10
CA SER A 478 -18.20 -35.47 18.94
C SER A 478 -17.32 -36.00 17.80
N MET A 479 -16.51 -37.05 18.04
CA MET A 479 -15.50 -37.52 17.09
C MET A 479 -16.06 -38.50 16.06
N CYS A 480 -16.44 -37.97 14.89
CA CYS A 480 -16.90 -38.79 13.76
C CYS A 480 -15.79 -39.23 12.77
N CYS A 481 -14.52 -38.84 12.96
CA CYS A 481 -13.47 -39.04 11.96
C CYS A 481 -12.31 -39.88 12.49
N GLN A 482 -11.88 -40.88 11.69
CA GLN A 482 -10.69 -41.69 11.97
C GLN A 482 -9.40 -40.87 11.80
N PRO A 483 -8.34 -41.12 12.59
CA PRO A 483 -7.08 -40.40 12.46
C PRO A 483 -6.43 -40.66 11.08
N PRO A 484 -5.71 -39.68 10.52
CA PRO A 484 -5.05 -39.81 9.22
C PRO A 484 -3.94 -40.87 9.26
N CYS A 485 -3.60 -41.41 8.09
CA CYS A 485 -2.50 -42.35 7.90
C CYS A 485 -1.49 -41.72 6.94
N PHE A 486 -0.39 -41.19 7.48
CA PHE A 486 0.68 -40.61 6.69
C PHE A 486 1.69 -41.69 6.33
N THR A 487 1.94 -41.94 5.05
CA THR A 487 2.78 -43.04 4.57
C THR A 487 4.25 -42.65 4.38
N ARG A 488 4.53 -41.35 4.22
CA ARG A 488 5.85 -40.81 3.85
C ARG A 488 6.31 -39.65 4.72
N LEU A 489 5.66 -39.42 5.86
CA LEU A 489 5.99 -38.28 6.73
C LEU A 489 7.39 -38.43 7.30
N GLU A 490 8.23 -37.42 7.08
CA GLU A 490 9.62 -37.34 7.56
C GLU A 490 9.75 -36.29 8.68
N SER A 491 8.93 -35.23 8.65
CA SER A 491 8.99 -34.16 9.64
C SER A 491 7.61 -33.57 9.95
N LEU A 492 7.34 -33.39 11.23
CA LEU A 492 6.16 -32.67 11.75
C LEU A 492 6.63 -31.46 12.56
N LYS A 493 6.36 -30.26 12.06
CA LYS A 493 6.74 -29.01 12.72
C LYS A 493 5.53 -28.32 13.34
N VAL A 494 5.67 -27.84 14.56
CA VAL A 494 4.66 -27.01 15.23
C VAL A 494 5.24 -25.61 15.42
N LYS A 495 4.58 -24.63 14.80
CA LYS A 495 4.89 -23.20 14.99
C LYS A 495 4.08 -22.65 16.15
N TRP A 496 4.77 -22.21 17.19
CA TRP A 496 4.11 -21.58 18.32
C TRP A 496 3.61 -20.19 17.96
N LYS A 497 2.40 -19.85 18.41
CA LYS A 497 1.84 -18.50 18.31
C LYS A 497 1.63 -17.95 19.71
N VAL A 498 1.94 -16.67 19.88
CA VAL A 498 1.93 -15.95 21.17
C VAL A 498 0.60 -16.04 21.92
N PHE A 499 -0.52 -16.18 21.21
CA PHE A 499 -1.87 -16.23 21.78
C PHE A 499 -2.47 -17.63 21.93
N ALA A 500 -1.69 -18.69 21.68
CA ALA A 500 -2.20 -20.05 21.84
C ALA A 500 -2.12 -20.48 23.31
N ASP A 501 -3.28 -20.78 23.89
CA ASP A 501 -3.40 -21.31 25.26
C ASP A 501 -3.44 -22.84 25.21
N ILE A 502 -2.29 -23.43 24.85
CA ILE A 502 -2.12 -24.89 24.74
C ILE A 502 -0.80 -25.29 25.40
N SER A 503 -0.81 -26.31 26.24
CA SER A 503 0.42 -26.80 26.85
C SER A 503 1.26 -27.64 25.86
N SER A 504 2.54 -27.83 26.16
CA SER A 504 3.37 -28.76 25.37
C SER A 504 2.88 -30.21 25.46
N GLU A 505 2.26 -30.60 26.57
CA GLU A 505 1.67 -31.92 26.78
C GLU A 505 0.45 -32.14 25.89
N ASP A 506 -0.42 -31.13 25.80
CA ASP A 506 -1.59 -31.14 24.93
C ASP A 506 -1.20 -31.26 23.46
N VAL A 507 -0.20 -30.48 23.02
CA VAL A 507 0.36 -30.59 21.67
C VAL A 507 0.83 -32.02 21.40
N ASN A 508 1.55 -32.64 22.34
CA ASN A 508 2.01 -34.01 22.21
C ASN A 508 0.85 -35.01 22.13
N ASN A 509 -0.25 -34.78 22.86
CA ASN A 509 -1.44 -35.62 22.80
C ASN A 509 -2.12 -35.56 21.43
N VAL A 510 -2.30 -34.36 20.87
CA VAL A 510 -2.85 -34.19 19.51
C VAL A 510 -1.93 -34.83 18.46
N VAL A 511 -0.61 -34.62 18.57
CA VAL A 511 0.37 -35.20 17.63
C VAL A 511 0.35 -36.74 17.70
N LYS A 512 0.26 -37.32 18.90
CA LYS A 512 0.12 -38.78 19.06
C LYS A 512 -1.13 -39.31 18.37
N TYR A 513 -2.27 -38.64 18.53
CA TYR A 513 -3.51 -39.00 17.83
C TYR A 513 -3.33 -38.94 16.31
N LEU A 514 -2.73 -37.87 15.79
CA LEU A 514 -2.48 -37.71 14.34
C LEU A 514 -1.57 -38.79 13.75
N LEU A 515 -0.60 -39.26 14.53
CA LEU A 515 0.38 -40.26 14.10
C LEU A 515 -0.03 -41.71 14.40
N GLN A 516 -1.18 -41.92 15.04
CA GLN A 516 -1.60 -43.25 15.53
C GLN A 516 -1.64 -44.32 14.44
N ASN A 517 -2.02 -43.96 13.22
CA ASN A 517 -2.09 -44.87 12.07
C ASN A 517 -0.88 -44.75 11.11
N SER A 518 0.16 -44.01 11.49
CA SER A 518 1.31 -43.71 10.63
C SER A 518 2.56 -44.51 11.07
N PRO A 519 3.51 -44.82 10.17
CA PRO A 519 4.79 -45.41 10.57
C PRO A 519 5.60 -44.36 11.33
N ILE A 520 5.74 -44.55 12.65
CA ILE A 520 6.28 -43.54 13.57
C ILE A 520 7.83 -43.41 13.46
N SER A 521 8.50 -44.40 12.87
CA SER A 521 9.97 -44.43 12.81
C SER A 521 10.53 -43.30 11.96
N GLY A 522 11.23 -42.35 12.58
CA GLY A 522 12.00 -41.31 11.90
C GLY A 522 11.27 -39.98 11.64
N VAL A 523 10.15 -39.70 12.32
CA VAL A 523 9.47 -38.40 12.22
C VAL A 523 10.10 -37.39 13.18
N ASP A 524 10.73 -36.36 12.65
CA ASP A 524 11.26 -35.25 13.46
C ASP A 524 10.13 -34.31 13.90
N ILE A 525 9.86 -34.28 15.21
CA ILE A 525 8.91 -33.33 15.83
C ILE A 525 9.67 -32.07 16.23
N ILE A 526 9.44 -30.97 15.50
CA ILE A 526 10.15 -29.70 15.71
C ILE A 526 9.19 -28.68 16.31
N GLN A 527 9.48 -28.23 17.53
CA GLN A 527 8.82 -27.06 18.11
C GLN A 527 9.64 -25.81 17.76
N SER A 528 9.02 -24.86 17.06
CA SER A 528 9.64 -23.57 16.77
C SER A 528 8.85 -22.46 17.46
N PHE A 529 9.54 -21.71 18.32
CA PHE A 529 9.01 -20.54 19.03
C PHE A 529 9.03 -19.28 18.16
#